data_AF-A0A3S0EEB2-F1
#
_entry.id   AF-A0A3S0EEB2-F1
#
_cell.length_a   1.000
_cell.length_b   1.000
_cell.length_c   1.000
_cell.angle_alpha   90.00
_cell.angle_beta   90.00
_cell.angle_gamma   90.00
#
_symmetry.space_group_name_H-M   'P 1'
#
loop_
_entity.id
_entity.type
_entity.pdbx_description
1 polymer ?
#
loop_
_entity_poly.entity_id
_entity_poly.type
_entity_poly.pdbx_seq_one_letter_code
_entity_poly.pdbx_strand_id
1 'polypeptide(L)'
;RNYLSGEGEALDPAVVSRDDKCLLGCWIHGEGKRYAGNSHYAALRGKHADFHACAGAVIRAKQGGDDEGARRLLLNEFSVLSDETIQEIRHMKQSCAGLPVPASIPAAQKATVTPLPARVRGEKGGGGSKVAAPLPKLKAGAVNLAEAEWEEF
;
A
#
# COMPACT_ATOMS: atom_id res chain seq x y z
N ARG A 1 6.56 -10.09 1.01
CA ARG A 1 5.72 -9.62 -0.12
C ARG A 1 6.68 -9.10 -1.18
N ASN A 2 6.76 -9.78 -2.33
CA ASN A 2 7.76 -9.50 -3.35
C ASN A 2 7.07 -8.94 -4.60
N TYR A 3 7.30 -7.66 -4.92
CA TYR A 3 6.70 -7.01 -6.08
C TYR A 3 7.52 -7.18 -7.38
N LEU A 4 8.66 -7.89 -7.32
CA LEU A 4 9.50 -8.20 -8.48
C LEU A 4 9.20 -9.56 -9.13
N SER A 5 8.41 -10.43 -8.48
CA SER A 5 8.13 -11.81 -8.95
C SER A 5 7.27 -11.91 -10.22
N GLY A 6 6.71 -10.81 -10.73
CA GLY A 6 5.76 -10.83 -11.85
C GLY A 6 4.35 -11.33 -11.51
N GLU A 7 4.14 -11.90 -10.32
CA GLU A 7 2.85 -12.35 -9.80
C GLU A 7 1.95 -11.18 -9.36
N GLY A 8 1.39 -10.46 -10.34
CA GLY A 8 0.46 -9.37 -10.11
C GLY A 8 -0.17 -8.85 -11.41
N GLU A 9 -1.28 -8.14 -11.27
CA GLU A 9 -1.90 -7.42 -12.38
C GLU A 9 -0.92 -6.36 -12.92
N ALA A 10 -0.79 -6.25 -14.24
CA ALA A 10 0.27 -5.46 -14.87
C ALA A 10 0.11 -3.97 -14.56
N LEU A 11 0.96 -3.46 -13.67
CA LEU A 11 0.93 -2.07 -13.23
C LEU A 11 1.26 -1.13 -14.39
N ASP A 12 0.32 -0.25 -14.75
CA ASP A 12 0.57 0.82 -15.72
C ASP A 12 1.58 1.84 -15.13
N PRO A 13 2.77 2.03 -15.72
CA PRO A 13 3.74 2.99 -15.22
C PRO A 13 3.25 4.44 -15.30
N ALA A 14 2.35 4.76 -16.22
CA ALA A 14 1.73 6.08 -16.33
C ALA A 14 0.73 6.33 -15.20
N VAL A 15 0.05 5.30 -14.70
CA VAL A 15 -0.79 5.39 -13.49
C VAL A 15 0.06 5.45 -12.22
N VAL A 16 1.12 4.63 -12.12
CA VAL A 16 1.98 4.62 -10.92
C VAL A 16 2.82 5.90 -10.80
N SER A 17 3.23 6.53 -11.91
CA SER A 17 3.85 7.86 -11.89
C SER A 17 2.90 9.01 -11.52
N ARG A 18 1.60 8.76 -11.28
CA ARG A 18 0.68 9.79 -10.77
C ARG A 18 0.75 9.91 -9.26
N ASP A 19 1.39 10.98 -8.82
CA ASP A 19 1.40 11.39 -7.42
C ASP A 19 -0.02 11.70 -6.89
N ASP A 20 -0.92 12.19 -7.76
CA ASP A 20 -2.30 12.62 -7.45
C ASP A 20 -3.32 11.49 -7.20
N LYS A 21 -2.91 10.22 -7.06
CA LYS A 21 -3.83 9.07 -6.91
C LYS A 21 -3.75 8.32 -5.58
N CYS A 22 -2.65 8.41 -4.86
CA CYS A 22 -2.52 7.81 -3.53
C CYS A 22 -3.13 8.71 -2.45
N LEU A 23 -3.36 8.17 -1.24
CA LEU A 23 -3.99 8.90 -0.14
C LEU A 23 -3.23 10.19 0.24
N LEU A 24 -1.89 10.13 0.27
CA LEU A 24 -1.04 11.28 0.56
C LEU A 24 -1.14 12.35 -0.55
N GLY A 25 -1.13 11.94 -1.82
CA GLY A 25 -1.29 12.84 -2.96
C GLY A 25 -2.66 13.51 -3.01
N CYS A 26 -3.73 12.73 -2.81
CA CYS A 26 -5.09 13.27 -2.69
C CYS A 26 -5.20 14.30 -1.56
N TRP A 27 -4.49 14.10 -0.44
CA TRP A 27 -4.40 15.11 0.61
C TRP A 27 -3.57 16.33 0.16
N ILE A 28 -2.35 16.15 -0.39
CA ILE A 28 -1.48 17.24 -0.87
C ILE A 28 -2.22 18.13 -1.88
N HIS A 29 -2.82 17.55 -2.93
CA HIS A 29 -3.54 18.32 -3.95
C HIS A 29 -4.96 18.74 -3.54
N GLY A 30 -5.47 18.22 -2.42
CA GLY A 30 -6.74 18.60 -1.80
C GLY A 30 -6.52 19.55 -0.62
N GLU A 31 -6.89 19.11 0.59
CA GLU A 31 -6.81 19.91 1.82
C GLU A 31 -5.41 20.46 2.13
N GLY A 32 -4.35 19.72 1.78
CA GLY A 32 -2.96 20.05 2.09
C GLY A 32 -2.54 21.41 1.54
N LYS A 33 -3.19 21.91 0.49
CA LYS A 33 -2.99 23.25 -0.08
C LYS A 33 -3.10 24.39 0.95
N ARG A 34 -3.82 24.22 2.07
CA ARG A 34 -3.84 25.20 3.17
C ARG A 34 -2.48 25.41 3.86
N TYR A 35 -1.54 24.48 3.67
CA TYR A 35 -0.15 24.56 4.13
C TYR A 35 0.82 25.08 3.06
N ALA A 36 0.36 25.62 1.93
CA ALA A 36 1.22 26.10 0.83
C ALA A 36 2.29 27.13 1.24
N GLY A 37 2.10 27.85 2.35
CA GLY A 37 3.11 28.77 2.92
C GLY A 37 4.19 28.10 3.80
N ASN A 38 4.13 26.78 4.02
CA ASN A 38 5.12 26.03 4.78
C ASN A 38 6.15 25.37 3.83
N SER A 39 7.44 25.64 4.05
CA SER A 39 8.56 25.06 3.29
C SER A 39 8.53 23.53 3.28
N HIS A 40 8.20 22.89 4.40
CA HIS A 40 8.12 21.43 4.50
C HIS A 40 6.95 20.84 3.70
N TYR A 41 5.86 21.58 3.52
CA TYR A 41 4.79 21.16 2.62
C TYR A 41 5.21 21.23 1.14
N ALA A 42 5.95 22.27 0.76
CA ALA A 42 6.52 22.38 -0.59
C ALA A 42 7.55 21.28 -0.88
N ALA A 43 8.44 21.00 0.09
CA ALA A 43 9.42 19.91 0.00
C ALA A 43 8.75 18.52 -0.04
N LEU A 44 7.75 18.27 0.82
CA LEU A 44 6.95 17.06 0.81
C LEU A 44 6.28 16.83 -0.55
N ARG A 45 5.66 17.88 -1.12
CA ARG A 45 5.04 17.83 -2.46
C ARG A 45 6.04 17.45 -3.55
N GLY A 46 7.27 17.96 -3.47
CA GLY A 46 8.37 17.60 -4.38
C GLY A 46 8.74 16.13 -4.26
N LYS A 47 9.24 15.72 -3.09
CA LYS A 47 9.76 14.35 -2.89
C LYS A 47 8.69 13.26 -3.06
N HIS A 48 7.43 13.57 -2.76
CA HIS A 48 6.28 12.71 -3.07
C HIS A 48 6.09 12.48 -4.58
N ALA A 49 6.21 13.54 -5.40
CA ALA A 49 6.13 13.43 -6.85
C ALA A 49 7.35 12.70 -7.45
N ASP A 50 8.55 13.01 -6.95
CA ASP A 50 9.80 12.34 -7.35
C ASP A 50 9.76 10.83 -7.04
N PHE A 51 9.25 10.45 -5.86
CA PHE A 51 9.03 9.06 -5.46
C PHE A 51 8.10 8.33 -6.44
N HIS A 52 6.97 8.93 -6.83
CA HIS A 52 6.06 8.36 -7.82
C HIS A 52 6.69 8.28 -9.23
N ALA A 53 7.46 9.30 -9.64
CA ALA A 53 8.20 9.27 -10.90
C ALA A 53 9.22 8.12 -10.94
N CYS A 54 9.95 7.91 -9.84
CA CYS A 54 10.87 6.79 -9.63
C CYS A 54 10.15 5.43 -9.65
N ALA A 55 9.02 5.30 -8.94
CA ALA A 55 8.22 4.08 -8.92
C ALA A 55 7.76 3.65 -10.32
N GLY A 56 7.30 4.60 -11.15
CA GLY A 56 7.01 4.30 -12.55
C GLY A 56 8.25 4.02 -13.41
N ALA A 57 9.42 4.57 -13.07
CA ALA A 57 10.68 4.27 -13.77
C ALA A 57 11.14 2.82 -13.52
N VAL A 58 11.03 2.33 -12.28
CA VAL A 58 11.24 0.92 -11.92
C VAL A 58 10.36 0.00 -12.78
N ILE A 59 9.06 0.33 -12.89
CA ILE A 59 8.11 -0.51 -13.64
C ILE A 59 8.39 -0.45 -15.15
N ARG A 60 8.76 0.71 -15.70
CA ARG A 60 9.21 0.84 -17.11
C ARG A 60 10.45 -0.02 -17.39
N ALA A 61 11.44 -0.02 -16.50
CA ALA A 61 12.62 -0.87 -16.62
C ALA A 61 12.24 -2.36 -16.59
N LYS A 62 11.43 -2.79 -15.61
CA LYS A 62 10.96 -4.18 -15.48
C LYS A 62 10.12 -4.65 -16.68
N GLN A 63 9.29 -3.77 -17.26
CA GLN A 63 8.52 -4.05 -18.48
C GLN A 63 9.38 -4.07 -19.76
N GLY A 64 10.50 -3.33 -19.77
CA GLY A 64 11.50 -3.36 -20.85
C GLY A 64 12.50 -4.52 -20.76
N GLY A 65 12.42 -5.37 -19.73
CA GLY A 65 13.38 -6.46 -19.47
C GLY A 65 14.68 -6.02 -18.77
N ASP A 66 14.79 -4.75 -18.36
CA ASP A 66 15.92 -4.22 -17.59
C ASP A 66 15.74 -4.51 -16.09
N ASP A 67 15.91 -5.79 -15.74
CA ASP A 67 15.79 -6.28 -14.36
C ASP A 67 16.88 -5.70 -13.42
N GLU A 68 18.09 -5.45 -13.95
CA GLU A 68 19.18 -4.87 -13.18
C GLU A 68 18.95 -3.38 -12.90
N GLY A 69 18.54 -2.60 -13.91
CA GLY A 69 18.17 -1.20 -13.75
C GLY A 69 16.93 -1.01 -12.88
N ALA A 70 15.91 -1.87 -13.00
CA ALA A 70 14.76 -1.89 -12.10
C ALA A 70 15.18 -2.14 -10.64
N ARG A 71 16.06 -3.12 -10.40
CA ARG A 71 16.61 -3.43 -9.08
C ARG A 71 17.47 -2.29 -8.52
N ARG A 72 18.32 -1.67 -9.35
CA ARG A 72 19.16 -0.53 -8.98
C ARG A 72 18.33 0.70 -8.58
N LEU A 73 17.27 1.00 -9.33
CA LEU A 73 16.34 2.09 -9.00
C LEU A 73 15.59 1.82 -7.68
N LEU A 74 15.19 0.57 -7.40
CA LEU A 74 14.53 0.19 -6.15
C LEU A 74 15.43 0.27 -4.92
N LEU A 75 16.69 -0.16 -5.04
CA LEU A 75 17.62 -0.22 -3.91
C LEU A 75 18.26 1.14 -3.59
N ASN A 76 18.33 2.05 -4.57
CA ASN A 76 18.92 3.38 -4.42
C ASN A 76 17.81 4.44 -4.34
N GLU A 77 17.49 5.09 -5.47
CA GLU A 77 16.64 6.28 -5.55
C GLU A 77 15.28 6.10 -4.87
N PHE A 78 14.61 4.97 -5.08
CA PHE A 78 13.30 4.69 -4.47
C PHE A 78 13.37 4.65 -2.94
N SER A 79 14.44 4.09 -2.36
CA SER A 79 14.63 4.07 -0.90
C SER A 79 14.92 5.47 -0.36
N VAL A 80 15.81 6.22 -1.02
CA VAL A 80 16.15 7.60 -0.62
C VAL A 80 14.91 8.49 -0.65
N LEU A 81 14.17 8.50 -1.77
CA LEU A 81 12.96 9.31 -1.94
C LEU A 81 11.83 8.89 -0.98
N SER A 82 11.76 7.61 -0.60
CA SER A 82 10.85 7.14 0.46
C SER A 82 11.22 7.77 1.82
N ASP A 83 12.47 7.66 2.24
CA ASP A 83 12.93 8.17 3.54
C ASP A 83 12.89 9.70 3.61
N GLU A 84 13.17 10.43 2.53
CA GLU A 84 13.02 11.88 2.45
C GLU A 84 11.54 12.31 2.53
N THR A 85 10.64 11.61 1.83
CA THR A 85 9.19 11.85 1.91
C THR A 85 8.69 11.62 3.34
N ILE A 86 9.16 10.56 4.01
CA ILE A 86 8.84 10.26 5.42
C ILE A 86 9.39 11.32 6.37
N GLN A 87 10.58 11.87 6.09
CA GLN A 87 11.16 12.98 6.88
C GLN A 87 10.32 14.25 6.76
N GLU A 88 9.92 14.66 5.56
CA GLU A 88 9.10 15.88 5.41
C GLU A 88 7.68 15.73 5.99
N ILE A 89 7.10 14.52 6.01
CA ILE A 89 5.87 14.24 6.79
C ILE A 89 6.11 14.46 8.30
N ARG A 90 7.28 14.05 8.83
CA ARG A 90 7.64 14.26 10.24
C ARG A 90 7.86 15.75 10.54
N HIS A 91 8.58 16.48 9.68
CA HIS A 91 8.80 17.91 9.82
C HIS A 91 7.48 18.69 9.74
N MET A 92 6.63 18.42 8.73
CA MET A 92 5.28 19.00 8.66
C MET A 92 4.48 18.76 9.94
N LYS A 93 4.49 17.53 10.48
CA LYS A 93 3.79 17.21 11.72
C LYS A 93 4.34 17.99 12.91
N GLN A 94 5.66 18.19 12.99
CA GLN A 94 6.30 19.00 14.04
C GLN A 94 5.95 20.49 13.90
N SER A 95 6.00 21.07 12.69
CA SER A 95 5.58 22.47 12.47
C SER A 95 4.11 22.70 12.84
N CYS A 96 3.23 21.75 12.55
CA CYS A 96 1.80 21.83 12.90
C CYS A 96 1.54 21.54 14.39
N ALA A 97 2.42 20.80 15.06
CA ALA A 97 2.37 20.53 16.50
C ALA A 97 3.10 21.60 17.34
N GLY A 98 3.39 22.78 16.77
CA GLY A 98 4.06 23.91 17.44
C GLY A 98 3.23 24.62 18.52
N LEU A 99 2.07 24.09 18.92
CA LEU A 99 1.45 24.44 20.20
C LEU A 99 2.15 23.63 21.31
N PRO A 100 2.46 24.22 22.48
CA PRO A 100 3.29 23.57 23.49
C PRO A 100 2.61 22.32 24.06
N VAL A 101 3.03 21.14 23.58
CA VAL A 101 2.67 19.86 24.18
C VAL A 101 3.49 19.70 25.47
N PRO A 102 2.87 19.68 26.66
CA PRO A 102 3.61 19.49 27.91
C PRO A 102 4.30 18.11 27.90
N ALA A 103 5.57 18.10 28.30
CA ALA A 103 6.45 16.96 28.06
C ALA A 103 6.11 15.71 28.90
N SER A 104 6.39 14.55 28.30
CA SER A 104 6.74 13.30 28.99
C SER A 104 5.83 12.80 30.12
N ILE A 105 4.80 12.04 29.76
CA ILE A 105 4.34 10.95 30.63
C ILE A 105 5.35 9.78 30.44
N PRO A 106 6.05 9.32 31.50
CA PRO A 106 6.97 8.19 31.39
C PRO A 106 6.21 6.88 31.14
N ALA A 107 6.87 5.95 30.46
CA ALA A 107 6.24 4.71 29.99
C ALA A 107 6.05 3.65 31.09
N ALA A 108 5.19 2.68 30.78
CA ALA A 108 5.02 1.37 31.43
C ALA A 108 4.34 1.33 32.81
N GLN A 109 3.02 1.13 32.79
CA GLN A 109 2.38 0.11 33.63
C GLN A 109 1.71 -0.94 32.71
N LYS A 110 1.86 -2.22 33.04
CA LYS A 110 1.38 -3.33 32.19
C LYS A 110 -0.08 -3.62 32.49
N ALA A 111 -0.97 -3.41 31.52
CA ALA A 111 -2.37 -3.80 31.64
C ALA A 111 -2.52 -5.32 31.48
N THR A 112 -2.80 -6.03 32.57
CA THR A 112 -3.14 -7.46 32.55
C THR A 112 -4.48 -7.66 31.86
N VAL A 113 -4.51 -8.36 30.73
CA VAL A 113 -5.74 -8.69 30.00
C VAL A 113 -6.41 -9.93 30.60
N THR A 114 -7.59 -9.74 31.22
CA THR A 114 -8.43 -10.84 31.71
C THR A 114 -9.19 -11.47 30.53
N PRO A 115 -9.15 -12.80 30.33
CA PRO A 115 -9.88 -13.45 29.24
C PRO A 115 -11.40 -13.47 29.51
N LEU A 116 -12.19 -13.19 28.48
CA LEU A 116 -13.65 -13.17 28.52
C LEU A 116 -14.24 -14.56 28.19
N PRO A 117 -15.10 -15.17 29.03
CA PRO A 117 -15.69 -16.49 28.76
C PRO A 117 -16.84 -16.42 27.72
N ALA A 118 -17.12 -17.55 27.06
CA ALA A 118 -17.99 -17.59 25.88
C ALA A 118 -19.29 -18.43 26.03
N ARG A 119 -20.43 -17.81 25.68
CA ARG A 119 -21.67 -18.34 25.05
C ARG A 119 -22.37 -19.63 25.55
N VAL A 120 -23.62 -19.44 25.98
CA VAL A 120 -24.84 -20.29 25.83
C VAL A 120 -25.99 -19.27 25.64
N ARG A 121 -27.02 -19.31 24.77
CA ARG A 121 -27.72 -20.21 23.81
C ARG A 121 -29.20 -20.44 24.20
N GLY A 122 -30.11 -20.01 23.31
CA GLY A 122 -31.55 -20.31 23.18
C GLY A 122 -32.13 -19.46 22.01
N GLU A 123 -32.78 -20.01 20.97
CA GLU A 123 -34.17 -20.52 20.87
C GLU A 123 -35.24 -19.41 21.00
N LYS A 124 -36.22 -19.15 20.11
CA LYS A 124 -36.77 -19.74 18.83
C LYS A 124 -37.23 -18.58 17.89
N GLY A 125 -37.71 -18.71 16.64
CA GLY A 125 -37.90 -19.83 15.69
C GLY A 125 -38.93 -19.47 14.56
N GLY A 126 -38.93 -20.19 13.43
CA GLY A 126 -39.89 -20.07 12.29
C GLY A 126 -39.56 -18.96 11.25
N GLY A 127 -39.92 -19.06 9.95
CA GLY A 127 -40.52 -20.17 9.17
C GLY A 127 -40.87 -19.77 7.70
N GLY A 128 -40.93 -20.74 6.76
CA GLY A 128 -41.24 -20.54 5.30
C GLY A 128 -40.00 -20.62 4.40
N SER A 129 -39.91 -21.47 3.34
CA SER A 129 -40.61 -21.46 2.03
C SER A 129 -40.30 -20.22 1.15
N LYS A 130 -39.94 -20.27 -0.15
CA LYS A 130 -39.80 -21.27 -1.26
C LYS A 130 -39.04 -20.55 -2.44
N VAL A 131 -38.52 -21.09 -3.57
CA VAL A 131 -38.37 -22.41 -4.26
C VAL A 131 -37.28 -22.31 -5.37
N ALA A 132 -36.89 -23.46 -5.95
CA ALA A 132 -36.41 -23.67 -7.36
C ALA A 132 -34.93 -23.36 -7.75
N ALA A 133 -34.55 -23.91 -8.92
CA ALA A 133 -33.23 -24.00 -9.58
C ALA A 133 -33.45 -24.34 -11.10
N PRO A 134 -32.51 -24.86 -11.93
CA PRO A 134 -31.04 -24.92 -11.89
C PRO A 134 -30.31 -24.59 -13.24
N LEU A 135 -28.96 -24.56 -13.24
CA LEU A 135 -28.05 -24.89 -14.39
C LEU A 135 -28.02 -23.88 -15.59
N PRO A 136 -27.08 -23.96 -16.57
CA PRO A 136 -26.15 -25.05 -16.94
C PRO A 136 -24.64 -24.79 -16.76
N LYS A 137 -23.83 -25.77 -17.17
CA LYS A 137 -22.36 -25.80 -17.15
C LYS A 137 -21.80 -25.68 -18.57
N LEU A 138 -20.63 -25.08 -18.73
CA LEU A 138 -19.78 -25.24 -19.93
C LEU A 138 -18.54 -26.09 -19.60
N LYS A 139 -17.93 -26.69 -20.63
CA LYS A 139 -16.91 -27.76 -20.52
C LYS A 139 -15.91 -27.66 -21.68
N ALA A 140 -14.72 -28.26 -21.48
CA ALA A 140 -13.60 -28.34 -22.43
C ALA A 140 -12.94 -26.98 -22.76
N GLY A 141 -11.66 -26.92 -23.14
CA GLY A 141 -10.59 -27.94 -23.12
C GLY A 141 -9.27 -27.25 -22.76
N ALA A 142 -8.06 -27.79 -22.90
CA ALA A 142 -7.53 -29.13 -23.12
C ALA A 142 -6.01 -28.93 -23.34
N VAL A 143 -5.17 -29.79 -22.73
CA VAL A 143 -3.72 -30.03 -23.00
C VAL A 143 -2.71 -28.85 -23.00
N ASN A 144 -1.64 -29.05 -22.21
CA ASN A 144 -0.26 -28.51 -22.23
C ASN A 144 0.21 -28.55 -20.76
N LEU A 145 0.99 -29.51 -20.26
CA LEU A 145 1.85 -30.54 -20.88
C LEU A 145 3.10 -30.02 -21.63
N ALA A 146 3.80 -29.11 -20.97
CA ALA A 146 5.23 -29.29 -20.66
C ALA A 146 5.32 -29.29 -19.11
N GLU A 147 6.10 -30.12 -18.41
CA GLU A 147 7.55 -30.39 -18.53
C GLU A 147 8.38 -29.12 -18.24
N ALA A 148 9.25 -29.06 -17.22
CA ALA A 148 9.52 -30.05 -16.17
C ALA A 148 10.13 -29.37 -14.90
N GLU A 149 10.39 -30.19 -13.87
CA GLU A 149 11.48 -30.06 -12.90
C GLU A 149 11.92 -28.66 -12.43
N TRP A 150 11.40 -28.25 -11.27
CA TRP A 150 12.10 -27.35 -10.33
C TRP A 150 11.91 -27.86 -8.90
N GLU A 151 12.45 -29.05 -8.62
CA GLU A 151 12.92 -29.36 -7.26
C GLU A 151 14.25 -28.61 -7.01
N GLU A 152 14.58 -28.39 -5.74
CA GLU A 152 15.88 -27.87 -5.26
C GLU A 152 16.29 -26.42 -5.66
N PHE A 153 15.52 -25.42 -5.20
CA PHE A 153 16.07 -24.23 -4.53
C PHE A 153 15.09 -23.55 -3.55
#